data_AF-A0A8B8DVN7-F1
#
_entry.id   AF-A0A8B8DVN7-F1
#
_cell.length_a   1.000
_cell.length_b   1.000
_cell.length_c   1.000
_cell.angle_alpha   90.00
_cell.angle_beta   90.00
_cell.angle_gamma   90.00
#
_symmetry.space_group_name_H-M   'P 1'
#
loop_
_entity.id
_entity.type
_entity.pdbx_description
1 polymer ?
#
loop_
_entity_poly.entity_id
_entity_poly.type
_entity_poly.pdbx_seq_one_letter_code
_entity_poly.pdbx_strand_id
1 'polypeptide(L)'
;MTQCGHRYCFTCIKEWVDRKHTCPCCNANLDQKSLFKDHQFDSLIATINAEKEREEQKYFESLINSVSQNETADIQLSPVERVLQKHLKQSLAAHEKYLQSIRGQFHKKMLSLEKEYQQALSDIQTKNLSQEGISKKELDTCTQLIADAFDKHLQSHIPPLDVLPLKVAINVLDKSIHLSDLLLAPADVAVTRIKLAVEEAMKAKGNPVLSWGEDVHFVLFGPFAKGNSFAMQEKIKAILFEGRDLPNVHVLANDCRPILQLGMKPNSEIVIYGTLRCESDLPKRCFVQTFKKDEEQTVDYFQCKQCSFKWICRPCMEVCHKGHDVVPYIMNHKPEWACCYCPRKKKCIL
;
A
#
# COMPACT_ATOMS: atom_id res chain seq x y z
N MET A 1 -9.34 -30.67 5.16
CA MET A 1 -9.07 -31.63 6.25
C MET A 1 -7.94 -32.54 5.85
N THR A 2 -7.04 -32.84 6.78
CA THR A 2 -5.89 -33.74 6.59
C THR A 2 -6.21 -35.16 7.09
N GLN A 3 -5.45 -36.18 6.68
CA GLN A 3 -5.61 -37.56 7.18
C GLN A 3 -5.53 -37.69 8.71
N CYS A 4 -4.76 -36.83 9.38
CA CYS A 4 -4.68 -36.78 10.84
C CYS A 4 -5.85 -36.03 11.51
N GLY A 5 -6.93 -35.69 10.79
CA GLY A 5 -8.15 -35.10 11.34
C GLY A 5 -8.12 -33.56 11.55
N HIS A 6 -6.97 -32.91 11.39
CA HIS A 6 -6.88 -31.46 11.51
C HIS A 6 -7.50 -30.71 10.31
N ARG A 7 -8.11 -29.55 10.60
CA ARG A 7 -8.84 -28.73 9.62
C ARG A 7 -8.14 -27.39 9.41
N TYR A 8 -8.06 -26.99 8.15
CA TYR A 8 -7.40 -25.75 7.72
C TYR A 8 -8.11 -25.23 6.47
N CYS A 9 -8.00 -23.92 6.20
CA CYS A 9 -8.35 -23.36 4.91
C CYS A 9 -7.51 -24.02 3.80
N PHE A 10 -8.12 -24.29 2.65
CA PHE A 10 -7.47 -24.99 1.55
C PHE A 10 -6.20 -24.30 1.06
N THR A 11 -6.22 -22.97 0.94
CA THR A 11 -5.06 -22.16 0.54
C THR A 11 -3.91 -22.29 1.52
N CYS A 12 -4.19 -22.16 2.82
CA CYS A 12 -3.18 -22.21 3.87
C CYS A 12 -2.49 -23.58 3.95
N ILE A 13 -3.25 -24.68 3.90
CA ILE A 13 -2.65 -26.02 3.99
C ILE A 13 -1.95 -26.44 2.71
N LYS A 14 -2.44 -26.00 1.54
CA LYS A 14 -1.80 -26.29 0.26
C LYS A 14 -0.38 -25.72 0.20
N GLU A 15 -0.23 -24.43 0.52
CA GLU A 15 1.08 -23.78 0.54
C GLU A 15 2.04 -24.44 1.54
N TRP A 16 1.54 -24.85 2.70
CA TRP A 16 2.36 -25.52 3.71
C TRP A 16 2.82 -26.91 3.27
N VAL A 17 1.91 -27.72 2.71
CA VAL A 17 2.21 -29.08 2.23
C VAL A 17 3.19 -29.03 1.06
N ASP A 18 3.07 -28.05 0.14
CA ASP A 18 3.99 -27.87 -0.99
C ASP A 18 5.44 -27.56 -0.53
N ARG A 19 5.64 -27.06 0.69
CA ARG A 19 6.97 -26.72 1.24
C ARG A 19 7.53 -27.76 2.22
N LYS A 20 6.69 -28.29 3.12
CA LYS A 20 7.14 -29.06 4.28
C LYS A 20 6.59 -30.49 4.38
N HIS A 21 5.62 -30.87 3.53
CA HIS A 21 5.03 -32.22 3.50
C HIS A 21 4.60 -32.79 4.86
N THR A 22 4.19 -31.93 5.80
CA THR A 22 3.89 -32.33 7.19
C THR A 22 2.69 -31.54 7.73
N CYS A 23 1.96 -32.12 8.68
CA CYS A 23 0.87 -31.45 9.39
C CYS A 23 1.39 -30.38 10.35
N PRO A 24 0.93 -29.11 10.28
CA PRO A 24 1.33 -28.06 11.21
C PRO A 24 1.07 -28.38 12.70
N CYS A 25 0.01 -29.13 13.02
CA CYS A 25 -0.38 -29.40 14.41
C CYS A 25 0.32 -30.62 15.01
N CYS A 26 0.51 -31.70 14.25
CA CYS A 26 0.98 -32.98 14.79
C CYS A 26 2.19 -33.57 14.06
N ASN A 27 2.77 -32.85 13.10
CA ASN A 27 3.93 -33.27 12.29
C ASN A 27 3.76 -34.60 11.52
N ALA A 28 2.55 -35.14 11.42
CA ALA A 28 2.29 -36.31 10.59
C ALA A 28 2.62 -36.01 9.11
N ASN A 29 3.16 -36.99 8.39
CA ASN A 29 3.48 -36.86 6.98
C ASN A 29 2.20 -36.59 6.16
N LEU A 30 2.25 -35.62 5.25
CA LEU A 30 1.10 -35.21 4.44
C LEU A 30 1.50 -34.99 2.99
N ASP A 31 0.73 -35.61 2.10
CA ASP A 31 0.80 -35.39 0.65
C ASP A 31 -0.37 -34.54 0.17
N GLN A 32 -0.20 -33.81 -0.93
CA GLN A 32 -1.27 -32.97 -1.49
C GLN A 32 -2.52 -33.78 -1.87
N LYS A 33 -2.35 -35.05 -2.26
CA LYS A 33 -3.45 -36.00 -2.55
C LYS A 33 -4.21 -36.47 -1.30
N SER A 34 -3.61 -36.30 -0.12
CA SER A 34 -4.17 -36.69 1.18
C SER A 34 -5.08 -35.62 1.82
N LEU A 35 -5.31 -34.51 1.09
CA LEU A 35 -6.15 -33.42 1.53
C LEU A 35 -7.59 -33.63 1.04
N PHE A 36 -8.54 -33.66 1.98
CA PHE A 36 -9.96 -33.83 1.70
C PHE A 36 -10.72 -32.54 2.00
N LYS A 37 -11.71 -32.19 1.17
CA LYS A 37 -12.64 -31.10 1.47
C LYS A 37 -13.71 -31.59 2.44
N ASP A 38 -13.91 -30.85 3.53
CA ASP A 38 -14.91 -31.17 4.54
C ASP A 38 -16.16 -30.34 4.26
N HIS A 39 -17.02 -30.85 3.36
CA HIS A 39 -18.23 -30.16 2.93
C HIS A 39 -19.23 -29.93 4.08
N GLN A 40 -19.22 -30.80 5.09
CA GLN A 40 -20.11 -30.67 6.25
C GLN A 40 -19.65 -29.49 7.12
N PHE A 41 -18.34 -29.35 7.33
CA PHE A 41 -17.78 -28.22 8.05
C PHE A 41 -17.97 -26.89 7.30
N ASP A 42 -17.81 -26.90 5.97
CA ASP A 42 -18.08 -25.72 5.14
C ASP A 42 -19.55 -25.30 5.23
N SER A 43 -20.49 -26.26 5.24
CA SER A 43 -21.93 -25.99 5.42
C SER A 43 -22.25 -25.41 6.81
N LEU A 44 -21.60 -25.92 7.85
CA LEU A 44 -21.71 -25.38 9.21
C LEU A 44 -21.22 -23.93 9.29
N ILE A 45 -20.05 -23.64 8.70
CA ILE A 45 -19.52 -22.27 8.62
C ILE A 45 -20.48 -21.37 7.85
N ALA A 46 -21.03 -21.83 6.73
CA ALA A 46 -22.00 -21.07 5.95
C ALA A 46 -23.26 -20.76 6.78
N THR A 47 -23.76 -21.73 7.55
CA THR A 47 -24.92 -21.54 8.43
C THR A 47 -24.62 -20.54 9.54
N ILE A 48 -23.48 -20.65 10.21
CA ILE A 48 -23.06 -19.72 11.27
C ILE A 48 -22.90 -18.30 10.70
N ASN A 49 -22.31 -18.16 9.51
CA ASN A 49 -22.14 -16.86 8.86
C ASN A 49 -23.48 -16.26 8.43
N ALA A 50 -24.41 -17.07 7.92
CA ALA A 50 -25.76 -16.63 7.58
C ALA A 50 -26.53 -16.14 8.82
N GLU A 51 -26.36 -16.83 9.94
CA GLU A 51 -26.98 -16.45 11.22
C GLU A 51 -26.37 -15.17 11.77
N LYS A 52 -25.04 -15.07 11.70
CA LYS A 52 -24.32 -13.85 12.06
C LYS A 52 -24.78 -12.67 11.21
N GLU A 53 -24.91 -12.84 9.90
CA GLU A 53 -25.39 -11.78 9.00
C GLU A 53 -26.85 -11.41 9.30
N ARG A 54 -27.71 -12.39 9.62
CA ARG A 54 -29.09 -12.14 10.02
C ARG A 54 -29.19 -11.36 11.33
N GLU A 55 -28.40 -11.72 12.34
CA GLU A 55 -28.38 -11.00 13.62
C GLU A 55 -27.76 -9.61 13.49
N GLU A 56 -26.72 -9.45 12.65
CA GLU A 56 -26.18 -8.13 12.29
C GLU A 56 -27.30 -7.27 11.66
N GLN A 57 -28.06 -7.81 10.70
CA GLN A 57 -29.18 -7.09 10.09
C GLN A 57 -30.25 -6.68 11.12
N LYS A 58 -30.67 -7.59 11.99
CA LYS A 58 -31.66 -7.28 13.06
C LYS A 58 -31.15 -6.21 14.02
N TYR A 59 -29.89 -6.29 14.43
CA TYR A 59 -29.26 -5.31 15.30
C TYR A 59 -29.28 -3.91 14.67
N PHE A 60 -28.89 -3.80 13.40
CA PHE A 60 -28.89 -2.51 12.69
C PHE A 60 -30.30 -2.01 12.38
N GLU A 61 -31.25 -2.88 12.09
CA GLU A 61 -32.66 -2.49 11.96
C GLU A 61 -33.22 -1.96 13.27
N SER A 62 -32.93 -2.61 14.39
CA SER A 62 -33.29 -2.11 15.72
C SER A 62 -32.65 -0.74 16.01
N LEU A 63 -31.37 -0.57 15.70
CA LEU A 63 -30.66 0.69 15.89
C LEU A 63 -31.27 1.81 15.05
N ILE A 64 -31.57 1.56 13.77
CA ILE A 64 -32.19 2.56 12.88
C ILE A 64 -33.61 2.89 13.33
N ASN A 65 -34.41 1.88 13.68
CA ASN A 65 -35.77 2.09 14.17
C ASN A 65 -35.79 2.85 15.51
N SER A 66 -34.80 2.63 16.38
CA SER A 66 -34.66 3.37 17.64
C SER A 66 -34.36 4.86 17.42
N VAL A 67 -33.68 5.20 16.33
CA VAL A 67 -33.42 6.59 15.93
C VAL A 67 -34.67 7.20 15.27
N SER A 68 -35.38 6.44 14.42
CA SER A 68 -36.64 6.87 13.81
C SER A 68 -37.79 7.07 14.81
N GLN A 69 -37.77 6.39 15.97
CA GLN A 69 -38.82 6.53 16.98
C GLN A 69 -38.81 7.89 17.70
N ASN A 70 -37.77 8.71 17.54
CA ASN A 70 -37.77 10.08 18.06
C ASN A 70 -38.32 11.12 17.10
N GLU A 71 -38.47 10.84 15.80
CA GLU A 71 -39.13 11.75 14.85
C GLU A 71 -39.93 10.99 13.78
N THR A 72 -41.25 11.11 13.90
CA THR A 72 -42.29 10.93 12.86
C THR A 72 -42.65 9.52 12.37
N ALA A 73 -43.96 9.26 12.43
CA ALA A 73 -44.64 8.09 11.88
C ALA A 73 -44.59 8.05 10.34
N ASP A 74 -44.36 6.83 9.83
CA ASP A 74 -44.81 6.30 8.53
C ASP A 74 -44.64 7.22 7.31
N ILE A 75 -43.39 7.55 6.97
CA ILE A 75 -43.05 8.15 5.67
C ILE A 75 -42.60 7.02 4.73
N GLN A 76 -43.34 6.79 3.64
CA GLN A 76 -42.93 5.88 2.57
C GLN A 76 -41.62 6.35 1.97
N LEU A 77 -40.53 5.68 2.33
CA LEU A 77 -39.18 5.95 1.84
C LEU A 77 -39.12 5.89 0.31
N SER A 78 -38.69 6.99 -0.30
CA SER A 78 -38.43 7.07 -1.73
C SER A 78 -37.34 6.07 -2.16
N PRO A 79 -37.30 5.68 -3.44
CA PRO A 79 -36.25 4.80 -3.96
C PRO A 79 -34.83 5.30 -3.70
N VAL A 80 -34.62 6.63 -3.68
CA VAL A 80 -33.33 7.26 -3.39
C VAL A 80 -32.96 7.12 -1.92
N GLU A 81 -33.92 7.34 -1.02
CA GLU A 81 -33.71 7.18 0.42
C GLU A 81 -33.44 5.72 0.80
N ARG A 82 -34.06 4.75 0.11
CA ARG A 82 -33.76 3.31 0.30
C ARG A 82 -32.32 2.96 -0.09
N VAL A 83 -31.82 3.54 -1.18
CA VAL A 83 -30.42 3.35 -1.61
C VAL A 83 -29.48 4.00 -0.61
N LEU A 84 -29.78 5.23 -0.16
CA LEU A 84 -28.99 5.94 0.85
C LEU A 84 -28.96 5.18 2.18
N GLN A 85 -30.12 4.71 2.66
CA GLN A 85 -30.24 3.93 3.90
C GLN A 85 -29.47 2.60 3.79
N LYS A 86 -29.50 1.93 2.64
CA LYS A 86 -28.72 0.71 2.41
C LYS A 86 -27.22 0.99 2.46
N HIS A 87 -26.75 2.05 1.81
CA HIS A 87 -25.33 2.42 1.85
C HIS A 87 -24.89 2.89 3.24
N LEU A 88 -25.75 3.61 3.96
CA LEU A 88 -25.51 4.01 5.34
C LEU A 88 -25.41 2.78 6.26
N LYS A 89 -26.33 1.82 6.14
CA LYS A 89 -26.29 0.52 6.85
C LYS A 89 -24.98 -0.21 6.60
N GLN A 90 -24.56 -0.32 5.33
CA GLN A 90 -23.31 -0.99 4.96
C GLN A 90 -22.07 -0.25 5.50
N SER A 91 -22.08 1.09 5.43
CA SER A 91 -21.01 1.92 5.99
C SER A 91 -20.91 1.75 7.50
N LEU A 92 -22.02 1.89 8.23
CA LEU A 92 -22.07 1.74 9.68
C LEU A 92 -21.62 0.33 10.12
N ALA A 93 -22.06 -0.71 9.41
CA ALA A 93 -21.61 -2.08 9.68
C ALA A 93 -20.10 -2.25 9.47
N ALA A 94 -19.52 -1.62 8.44
CA ALA A 94 -18.08 -1.62 8.22
C ALA A 94 -17.32 -0.87 9.31
N HIS A 95 -17.84 0.28 9.76
CA HIS A 95 -17.27 1.07 10.86
C HIS A 95 -17.30 0.31 12.18
N GLU A 96 -18.42 -0.34 12.53
CA GLU A 96 -18.53 -1.12 13.76
C GLU A 96 -17.59 -2.33 13.75
N LYS A 97 -17.47 -3.05 12.62
CA LYS A 97 -16.49 -4.14 12.46
C LYS A 97 -15.05 -3.65 12.64
N TYR A 98 -14.74 -2.47 12.11
CA TYR A 98 -13.44 -1.85 12.30
C TYR A 98 -13.20 -1.45 13.76
N LEU A 99 -14.20 -0.87 14.44
CA LEU A 99 -14.12 -0.48 15.83
C LEU A 99 -13.94 -1.69 16.76
N GLN A 100 -14.64 -2.79 16.49
CA GLN A 100 -14.44 -4.07 17.19
C GLN A 100 -13.03 -4.63 16.97
N SER A 101 -12.49 -4.52 15.76
CA SER A 101 -11.11 -4.91 15.46
C SER A 101 -10.10 -4.07 16.25
N ILE A 102 -10.28 -2.75 16.31
CA ILE A 102 -9.44 -1.85 17.11
C ILE A 102 -9.54 -2.23 18.59
N ARG A 103 -10.75 -2.41 19.13
CA ARG A 103 -10.95 -2.82 20.53
C ARG A 103 -10.26 -4.16 20.82
N GLY A 104 -10.36 -5.12 19.91
CA GLY A 104 -9.68 -6.41 20.03
C GLY A 104 -8.16 -6.29 20.01
N GLN A 105 -7.59 -5.43 19.15
CA GLN A 105 -6.15 -5.17 19.11
C GLN A 105 -5.68 -4.43 20.37
N PHE A 106 -6.44 -3.46 20.85
CA PHE A 106 -6.16 -2.73 22.08
C PHE A 106 -6.16 -3.69 23.28
N HIS A 107 -7.18 -4.55 23.39
CA HIS A 107 -7.26 -5.54 24.45
C HIS A 107 -6.09 -6.53 24.42
N LYS A 108 -5.67 -6.99 23.23
CA LYS A 108 -4.48 -7.83 23.08
C LYS A 108 -3.20 -7.12 23.51
N LYS A 109 -3.02 -5.85 23.13
CA LYS A 109 -1.86 -5.05 23.56
C LYS A 109 -1.85 -4.81 25.06
N MET A 110 -3.01 -4.49 25.65
CA MET A 110 -3.18 -4.37 27.09
C MET A 110 -2.75 -5.67 27.80
N LEU A 111 -3.23 -6.83 27.36
CA LEU A 111 -2.86 -8.11 27.96
C LEU A 111 -1.37 -8.43 27.80
N SER A 112 -0.73 -8.04 26.69
CA SER A 112 0.72 -8.18 26.50
C SER A 112 1.49 -7.31 27.49
N LEU A 113 1.10 -6.03 27.60
CA LEU A 113 1.70 -5.07 28.52
C LEU A 113 1.52 -5.47 29.97
N GLU A 114 0.34 -5.95 30.36
CA GLU A 114 0.08 -6.46 31.71
C GLU A 114 1.00 -7.65 32.02
N LYS A 115 1.17 -8.56 31.06
CA LYS A 115 2.05 -9.72 31.21
C LYS A 115 3.52 -9.31 31.29
N GLU A 116 3.96 -8.38 30.46
CA GLU A 116 5.31 -7.80 30.47
C GLU A 116 5.59 -7.07 31.79
N TYR A 117 4.60 -6.34 32.32
CA TYR A 117 4.66 -5.67 33.61
C TYR A 117 4.77 -6.66 34.77
N GLN A 118 3.95 -7.72 34.78
CA GLN A 118 4.02 -8.78 35.79
C GLN A 118 5.36 -9.54 35.73
N GLN A 119 5.89 -9.77 34.53
CA GLN A 119 7.22 -10.35 34.36
C GLN A 119 8.32 -9.41 34.88
N ALA A 120 8.27 -8.12 34.54
CA ALA A 120 9.21 -7.13 35.05
C ALA A 120 9.17 -7.00 36.57
N LEU A 121 7.98 -7.06 37.19
CA LEU A 121 7.84 -7.08 38.65
C LEU A 121 8.47 -8.33 39.28
N SER A 122 8.29 -9.50 38.67
CA SER A 122 8.93 -10.74 39.15
C SER A 122 10.45 -10.73 38.99
N ASP A 123 10.96 -10.09 37.94
CA ASP A 123 12.39 -9.92 37.67
C ASP A 123 13.05 -8.90 38.62
N ILE A 124 12.28 -7.93 39.12
CA ILE A 124 12.72 -6.94 40.12
C ILE A 124 12.68 -7.56 41.54
N GLN A 125 11.66 -8.35 41.87
CA GLN A 125 11.57 -9.07 43.15
C GLN A 125 12.67 -10.12 43.34
N THR A 126 13.15 -10.73 42.25
CA THR A 126 14.26 -11.69 42.30
C THR A 126 15.64 -11.03 42.41
N LYS A 127 15.76 -9.73 42.15
CA LYS A 127 17.04 -8.98 42.20
C LYS A 127 17.21 -8.05 43.40
N ASN A 128 16.17 -7.75 44.18
CA ASN A 128 16.26 -6.90 45.36
C ASN A 128 15.62 -7.55 46.60
N LEU A 129 16.43 -8.29 47.35
CA LEU A 129 16.30 -8.30 48.81
C LEU A 129 17.03 -7.05 49.34
N SER A 130 16.33 -6.28 50.17
CA SER A 130 16.73 -5.01 50.82
C SER A 130 16.45 -3.73 50.02
N GLN A 131 15.27 -3.17 50.22
CA GLN A 131 15.08 -1.90 50.93
C GLN A 131 13.58 -1.61 51.00
N GLU A 132 13.00 -1.85 52.18
CA GLU A 132 11.73 -1.26 52.55
C GLU A 132 11.90 0.25 52.74
N GLY A 133 10.94 1.02 52.23
CA GLY A 133 10.74 2.39 52.69
C GLY A 133 10.50 3.46 51.62
N ILE A 134 9.71 3.18 50.59
CA ILE A 134 9.02 4.25 49.86
C ILE A 134 7.53 4.01 50.05
N SER A 135 6.87 4.97 50.71
CA SER A 135 5.47 4.86 51.08
C SER A 135 4.62 4.74 49.82
N LYS A 136 3.74 3.74 49.72
CA LYS A 136 2.84 3.48 48.56
C LYS A 136 2.19 4.76 48.00
N LYS A 137 1.90 5.73 48.87
CA LYS A 137 1.36 7.04 48.52
C LYS A 137 2.24 7.85 47.57
N GLU A 138 3.56 7.85 47.72
CA GLU A 138 4.47 8.60 46.85
C GLU A 138 4.56 7.97 45.46
N LEU A 139 4.55 6.64 45.39
CA LEU A 139 4.51 5.90 44.14
C LEU A 139 3.18 6.16 43.39
N ASP A 140 2.05 6.10 44.10
CA ASP A 140 0.74 6.41 43.53
C ASP A 140 0.70 7.85 43.01
N THR A 141 1.26 8.81 43.75
CA THR A 141 1.29 10.22 43.35
C THR A 141 2.16 10.43 42.10
N CYS A 142 3.34 9.82 42.03
CA CYS A 142 4.19 9.89 40.84
C CYS A 142 3.54 9.23 39.62
N THR A 143 2.85 8.10 39.83
CA THR A 143 2.13 7.40 38.76
C THR A 143 0.98 8.24 38.23
N GLN A 144 0.24 8.91 39.12
CA GLN A 144 -0.84 9.82 38.77
C GLN A 144 -0.32 11.04 37.99
N LEU A 145 0.80 11.63 38.42
CA LEU A 145 1.41 12.77 37.72
C LEU A 145 1.91 12.41 36.33
N ILE A 146 2.48 11.21 36.15
CA ILE A 146 2.90 10.72 34.84
C ILE A 146 1.68 10.45 33.96
N ALA A 147 0.62 9.83 34.51
CA ALA A 147 -0.62 9.58 33.80
C ALA A 147 -1.29 10.89 33.34
N ASP A 148 -1.38 11.89 34.21
CA ASP A 148 -1.96 13.20 33.89
C ASP A 148 -1.12 13.97 32.86
N ALA A 149 0.20 13.87 32.94
CA ALA A 149 1.10 14.46 31.95
C ALA A 149 0.95 13.79 30.57
N PHE A 150 0.83 12.46 30.57
CA PHE A 150 0.55 11.68 29.36
C PHE A 150 -0.82 12.01 28.79
N ASP A 151 -1.85 12.12 29.63
CA ASP A 151 -3.21 12.41 29.19
C ASP A 151 -3.34 13.83 28.63
N LYS A 152 -2.66 14.81 29.22
CA LYS A 152 -2.52 16.16 28.62
C LYS A 152 -1.76 16.15 27.30
N HIS A 153 -0.70 15.35 27.20
CA HIS A 153 0.05 15.22 25.95
C HIS A 153 -0.82 14.58 24.85
N LEU A 154 -1.55 13.53 25.21
CA LEU A 154 -2.51 12.86 24.35
C LEU A 154 -3.66 13.80 23.95
N GLN A 155 -4.27 14.55 24.87
CA GLN A 155 -5.33 15.52 24.53
C GLN A 155 -4.85 16.63 23.59
N SER A 156 -3.56 17.01 23.65
CA SER A 156 -2.98 18.03 22.78
C SER A 156 -2.44 17.49 21.44
N HIS A 157 -2.22 16.18 21.33
CA HIS A 157 -1.57 15.56 20.16
C HIS A 157 -2.38 14.42 19.52
N ILE A 158 -3.52 14.01 20.09
CA ILE A 158 -4.43 13.05 19.48
C ILE A 158 -5.18 13.78 18.37
N PRO A 159 -4.97 13.42 17.10
CA PRO A 159 -5.80 13.94 16.02
C PRO A 159 -7.25 13.43 16.21
N PRO A 160 -8.26 14.25 15.87
CA PRO A 160 -9.67 13.84 15.97
C PRO A 160 -9.90 12.54 15.19
N LEU A 161 -10.54 11.58 15.87
CA LEU A 161 -10.88 10.24 15.39
C LEU A 161 -12.01 10.31 14.35
N ASP A 162 -11.68 10.77 13.15
CA ASP A 162 -12.59 10.69 12.00
C ASP A 162 -11.78 10.42 10.74
N VAL A 163 -11.13 9.26 10.67
CA VAL A 163 -10.36 8.94 9.49
C VAL A 163 -10.34 7.45 9.17
N LEU A 164 -11.20 7.06 8.23
CA LEU A 164 -11.00 5.84 7.47
C LEU A 164 -9.79 5.99 6.54
N PRO A 165 -9.01 4.92 6.30
CA PRO A 165 -8.01 4.93 5.25
C PRO A 165 -8.63 5.30 3.91
N LEU A 166 -8.09 6.33 3.26
CA LEU A 166 -8.60 6.82 1.98
C LEU A 166 -7.88 6.11 0.84
N LYS A 167 -8.67 5.63 -0.12
CA LYS A 167 -8.16 5.16 -1.41
C LYS A 167 -8.01 6.33 -2.36
N VAL A 168 -6.80 6.50 -2.89
CA VAL A 168 -6.46 7.60 -3.79
C VAL A 168 -5.80 7.06 -5.04
N ALA A 169 -6.03 7.72 -6.17
CA ALA A 169 -5.27 7.48 -7.39
C ALA A 169 -4.01 8.35 -7.38
N ILE A 170 -2.90 7.85 -7.93
CA ILE A 170 -1.68 8.63 -8.18
C ILE A 170 -1.42 8.66 -9.67
N ASN A 171 -1.09 9.85 -10.18
CA ASN A 171 -0.77 10.05 -11.58
C ASN A 171 0.56 10.80 -11.73
N VAL A 172 1.53 10.19 -12.41
CA VAL A 172 2.82 10.82 -12.73
C VAL A 172 2.77 11.34 -14.16
N LEU A 173 2.69 12.66 -14.31
CA LEU A 173 2.44 13.30 -15.60
C LEU A 173 3.55 13.03 -16.62
N ASP A 174 4.81 13.08 -16.21
CA ASP A 174 5.96 12.98 -17.13
C ASP A 174 6.20 11.54 -17.64
N LYS A 175 5.65 10.54 -16.97
CA LYS A 175 5.88 9.12 -17.27
C LYS A 175 4.59 8.35 -17.59
N SER A 176 3.45 9.02 -17.64
CA SER A 176 2.12 8.42 -17.86
C SER A 176 1.86 7.21 -16.96
N ILE A 177 2.27 7.30 -15.68
CA ILE A 177 2.06 6.22 -14.70
C ILE A 177 0.80 6.54 -13.92
N HIS A 178 -0.15 5.62 -13.95
CA HIS A 178 -1.34 5.68 -13.12
C HIS A 178 -1.30 4.53 -12.10
N LEU A 179 -1.38 4.86 -10.82
CA LEU A 179 -1.57 3.91 -9.73
C LEU A 179 -2.96 4.10 -9.16
N SER A 180 -3.75 3.03 -9.22
CA SER A 180 -5.09 3.00 -8.65
C SER A 180 -5.03 2.47 -7.22
N ASP A 181 -5.95 2.92 -6.37
CA ASP A 181 -6.20 2.31 -5.06
C ASP A 181 -5.05 2.38 -4.03
N LEU A 182 -4.21 3.43 -4.04
CA LEU A 182 -3.27 3.61 -2.94
C LEU A 182 -4.04 3.93 -1.66
N LEU A 183 -3.87 3.08 -0.65
CA LEU A 183 -4.46 3.26 0.67
C LEU A 183 -3.53 4.10 1.53
N LEU A 184 -3.98 5.30 1.88
CA LEU A 184 -3.26 6.22 2.76
C LEU A 184 -3.91 6.20 4.15
N ALA A 185 -3.15 5.76 5.15
CA ALA A 185 -3.60 5.73 6.52
C ALA A 185 -3.47 7.12 7.18
N PRO A 186 -4.24 7.41 8.23
CA PRO A 186 -4.25 8.72 8.89
C PRO A 186 -2.90 9.10 9.51
N ALA A 187 -2.16 8.10 9.98
CA ALA A 187 -0.86 8.28 10.61
C ALA A 187 0.30 8.38 9.60
N ASP A 188 0.04 8.11 8.32
CA ASP A 188 1.09 8.09 7.31
C ASP A 188 1.54 9.53 6.97
N VAL A 189 2.84 9.69 6.76
CA VAL A 189 3.35 10.86 6.05
C VAL A 189 3.02 10.66 4.58
N ALA A 190 2.09 11.48 4.08
CA ALA A 190 1.48 11.35 2.77
C ALA A 190 2.52 11.15 1.66
N VAL A 191 3.43 12.12 1.57
CA VAL A 191 4.43 12.20 0.51
C VAL A 191 5.40 11.02 0.58
N THR A 192 5.86 10.63 1.76
CA THR A 192 6.75 9.48 1.93
C THR A 192 6.08 8.19 1.45
N ARG A 193 4.81 7.97 1.81
CA ARG A 193 4.09 6.77 1.40
C ARG A 193 3.84 6.74 -0.11
N ILE A 194 3.51 7.89 -0.70
CA ILE A 194 3.35 8.06 -2.15
C ILE A 194 4.66 7.77 -2.88
N LYS A 195 5.80 8.32 -2.42
CA LYS A 195 7.11 8.07 -3.01
C LYS A 195 7.44 6.59 -3.04
N LEU A 196 7.29 5.90 -1.90
CA LEU A 196 7.52 4.46 -1.80
C LEU A 196 6.63 3.66 -2.76
N ALA A 197 5.34 3.99 -2.85
CA ALA A 197 4.41 3.31 -3.76
C ALA A 197 4.78 3.50 -5.24
N VAL A 198 5.24 4.69 -5.62
CA VAL A 198 5.71 4.98 -6.98
C VAL A 198 7.00 4.24 -7.28
N GLU A 199 7.95 4.22 -6.35
CA GLU A 199 9.22 3.49 -6.48
C GLU A 199 9.00 1.98 -6.66
N GLU A 200 8.12 1.38 -5.84
CA GLU A 200 7.75 -0.03 -5.95
C GLU A 200 7.09 -0.35 -7.30
N ALA A 201 6.15 0.49 -7.74
CA ALA A 201 5.49 0.31 -9.03
C ALA A 201 6.44 0.45 -10.22
N MET A 202 7.39 1.39 -10.13
CA MET A 202 8.41 1.63 -11.15
C MET A 202 9.42 0.50 -11.23
N LYS A 203 9.84 -0.03 -10.09
CA LYS A 203 10.66 -1.23 -10.00
C LYS A 203 9.95 -2.45 -10.59
N ALA A 204 8.65 -2.63 -10.32
CA ALA A 204 7.86 -3.72 -10.89
C ALA A 204 7.74 -3.63 -12.43
N LYS A 205 7.80 -2.43 -13.00
CA LYS A 205 7.85 -2.19 -14.45
C LYS A 205 9.27 -2.28 -15.05
N GLY A 206 10.28 -2.62 -14.26
CA GLY A 206 11.67 -2.74 -14.70
C GLY A 206 12.35 -1.40 -15.02
N ASN A 207 11.84 -0.29 -14.44
CA ASN A 207 12.39 1.05 -14.62
C ASN A 207 12.47 1.77 -13.27
N PRO A 208 13.40 1.38 -12.38
CA PRO A 208 13.48 1.92 -11.04
C PRO A 208 13.75 3.43 -11.04
N VAL A 209 13.17 4.12 -10.06
CA VAL A 209 13.44 5.54 -9.80
C VAL A 209 14.82 5.65 -9.15
N LEU A 210 15.69 6.49 -9.70
CA LEU A 210 17.04 6.73 -9.17
C LEU A 210 17.05 7.91 -8.19
N SER A 211 16.33 8.98 -8.54
CA SER A 211 16.24 10.17 -7.71
C SER A 211 14.99 10.99 -8.04
N TRP A 212 14.48 11.66 -7.02
CA TRP A 212 13.43 12.67 -7.12
C TRP A 212 14.09 14.03 -7.31
N GLY A 213 13.68 14.80 -8.33
CA GLY A 213 14.14 16.17 -8.52
C GLY A 213 13.70 17.11 -7.39
N GLU A 214 14.42 18.22 -7.22
CA GLU A 214 14.06 19.28 -6.26
C GLU A 214 12.78 20.03 -6.68
N ASP A 215 12.44 19.95 -7.96
CA ASP A 215 11.26 20.52 -8.61
C ASP A 215 10.01 19.61 -8.52
N VAL A 216 10.07 18.52 -7.74
CA VAL A 216 8.93 17.62 -7.61
C VAL A 216 7.91 18.17 -6.63
N HIS A 217 6.70 18.40 -7.14
CA HIS A 217 5.54 18.84 -6.40
C HIS A 217 4.45 17.77 -6.42
N PHE A 218 3.78 17.62 -5.28
CA PHE A 218 2.65 16.72 -5.10
C PHE A 218 1.39 17.58 -5.03
N VAL A 219 0.47 17.39 -5.98
CA VAL A 219 -0.74 18.21 -6.08
C VAL A 219 -1.95 17.31 -5.98
N LEU A 220 -2.78 17.57 -4.98
CA LEU A 220 -4.04 16.90 -4.76
C LEU A 220 -5.13 17.56 -5.61
N PHE A 221 -5.87 16.75 -6.37
CA PHE A 221 -7.10 17.10 -7.05
C PHE A 221 -8.29 16.41 -6.40
N GLY A 222 -9.28 17.19 -5.98
CA GLY A 222 -10.57 16.67 -5.57
C GLY A 222 -11.32 15.97 -6.72
N PRO A 223 -12.35 15.16 -6.42
CA PRO A 223 -13.00 14.27 -7.38
C PRO A 223 -13.57 14.95 -8.62
N PHE A 224 -14.01 16.21 -8.49
CA PHE A 224 -14.58 17.01 -9.59
C PHE A 224 -13.59 17.99 -10.21
N ALA A 225 -12.40 18.15 -9.62
CA ALA A 225 -11.35 19.04 -10.14
C ALA A 225 -10.46 18.36 -11.19
N LYS A 226 -10.59 17.03 -11.31
CA LYS A 226 -9.87 16.20 -12.29
C LYS A 226 -10.17 16.62 -13.72
N GLY A 227 -9.18 16.49 -14.60
CA GLY A 227 -9.30 16.78 -16.02
C GLY A 227 -8.44 15.83 -16.83
N ASN A 228 -8.20 16.16 -18.11
CA ASN A 228 -7.16 15.48 -18.87
C ASN A 228 -5.76 15.92 -18.39
N SER A 229 -4.71 15.15 -18.74
CA SER A 229 -3.34 15.45 -18.30
C SER A 229 -2.90 16.88 -18.65
N PHE A 230 -3.35 17.41 -19.79
CA PHE A 230 -3.05 18.77 -20.22
C PHE A 230 -3.71 19.85 -19.33
N ALA A 231 -5.02 19.74 -19.07
CA ALA A 231 -5.73 20.67 -18.20
C ALA A 231 -5.24 20.58 -16.75
N MET A 232 -4.83 19.39 -16.29
CA MET A 232 -4.20 19.25 -14.97
C MET A 232 -2.84 19.94 -14.94
N GLN A 233 -2.01 19.83 -15.98
CA GLN A 233 -0.74 20.56 -16.08
C GLN A 233 -0.95 22.09 -16.06
N GLU A 234 -1.94 22.62 -16.77
CA GLU A 234 -2.24 24.05 -16.74
C GLU A 234 -2.66 24.54 -15.35
N LYS A 235 -3.53 23.79 -14.67
CA LYS A 235 -3.94 24.09 -13.29
C LYS A 235 -2.76 24.05 -12.32
N ILE A 236 -1.86 23.08 -12.47
CA ILE A 236 -0.65 22.97 -11.63
C ILE A 236 0.26 24.18 -11.87
N LYS A 237 0.45 24.58 -13.14
CA LYS A 237 1.25 25.77 -13.46
C LYS A 237 0.65 27.05 -12.87
N ALA A 238 -0.66 27.21 -12.96
CA ALA A 238 -1.37 28.36 -12.38
C ALA A 238 -1.22 28.43 -10.85
N ILE A 239 -1.18 27.27 -10.16
CA ILE A 239 -0.99 27.25 -8.70
C ILE A 239 0.49 27.49 -8.34
N LEU A 240 1.42 26.76 -8.96
CA LEU A 240 2.83 26.78 -8.56
C LEU A 240 3.56 28.06 -9.00
N PHE A 241 3.26 28.61 -10.18
CA PHE A 241 3.99 29.74 -10.75
C PHE A 241 3.21 31.06 -10.71
N GLU A 242 1.88 31.00 -10.79
CA GLU A 242 1.03 32.22 -10.78
C GLU A 242 0.38 32.48 -9.41
N GLY A 243 0.50 31.55 -8.45
CA GLY A 243 -0.02 31.71 -7.09
C GLY A 243 -1.55 31.79 -7.01
N ARG A 244 -2.28 31.22 -8.00
CA ARG A 244 -3.74 31.21 -7.96
C ARG A 244 -4.26 30.08 -7.09
N ASP A 245 -5.13 30.41 -6.15
CA ASP A 245 -5.89 29.41 -5.40
C ASP A 245 -7.03 28.85 -6.26
N LEU A 246 -7.01 27.54 -6.49
CA LEU A 246 -8.06 26.82 -7.20
C LEU A 246 -8.90 26.00 -6.21
N PRO A 247 -10.24 26.06 -6.30
CA PRO A 247 -11.10 25.30 -5.41
C PRO A 247 -10.92 23.79 -5.63
N ASN A 248 -10.76 23.05 -4.54
CA ASN A 248 -10.51 21.60 -4.52
C ASN A 248 -9.18 21.15 -5.19
N VAL A 249 -8.19 22.04 -5.27
CA VAL A 249 -6.82 21.66 -5.65
C VAL A 249 -5.84 22.17 -4.60
N HIS A 250 -5.01 21.28 -4.07
CA HIS A 250 -4.11 21.62 -2.96
C HIS A 250 -2.70 21.08 -3.21
N VAL A 251 -1.67 21.90 -2.96
CA VAL A 251 -0.28 21.45 -3.00
C VAL A 251 0.04 20.79 -1.66
N LEU A 252 0.55 19.56 -1.70
CA LEU A 252 0.94 18.80 -0.53
C LEU A 252 2.37 19.19 -0.13
N ALA A 253 2.56 19.63 1.12
CA ALA A 253 3.88 19.81 1.70
C ALA A 253 4.59 18.45 1.91
N ASN A 254 5.92 18.44 1.90
CA ASN A 254 6.73 17.23 2.06
C ASN A 254 6.49 16.50 3.38
N ASP A 255 6.14 17.23 4.42
CA ASP A 255 5.85 16.77 5.77
C ASP A 255 4.34 16.68 6.05
N CYS A 256 3.49 16.76 5.01
CA CYS A 256 2.04 16.76 5.16
C CYS A 256 1.56 15.50 5.93
N ARG A 257 1.00 15.76 7.11
CA ARG A 257 0.26 14.84 7.98
C ARG A 257 -1.05 15.53 8.41
N PRO A 258 -2.12 14.79 8.72
CA PRO A 258 -2.84 13.86 7.87
C PRO A 258 -3.51 14.57 6.70
N ILE A 259 -3.53 13.88 5.58
CA ILE A 259 -4.13 14.25 4.29
C ILE A 259 -5.59 14.77 4.37
N LEU A 260 -6.31 14.46 5.44
CA LEU A 260 -7.72 14.83 5.62
C LEU A 260 -7.91 16.27 6.07
N GLN A 261 -6.88 16.91 6.63
CA GLN A 261 -6.91 18.34 6.88
C GLN A 261 -7.09 19.14 5.57
N LEU A 262 -6.74 18.54 4.43
CA LEU A 262 -6.93 19.11 3.10
C LEU A 262 -8.26 18.70 2.45
N GLY A 263 -9.21 18.14 3.22
CA GLY A 263 -10.56 17.83 2.74
C GLY A 263 -10.60 16.73 1.67
N MET A 264 -9.65 15.78 1.69
CA MET A 264 -9.62 14.70 0.69
C MET A 264 -10.87 13.83 0.74
N LYS A 265 -11.51 13.70 -0.42
CA LYS A 265 -12.71 12.88 -0.62
C LYS A 265 -12.35 11.57 -1.32
N PRO A 266 -13.18 10.51 -1.18
CA PRO A 266 -13.04 9.33 -2.01
C PRO A 266 -12.97 9.70 -3.50
N ASN A 267 -12.17 8.95 -4.26
CA ASN A 267 -11.90 9.24 -5.67
C ASN A 267 -11.18 10.58 -5.90
N SER A 268 -10.42 11.09 -4.93
CA SER A 268 -9.43 12.15 -5.21
C SER A 268 -8.20 11.56 -5.92
N GLU A 269 -7.45 12.40 -6.62
CA GLU A 269 -6.24 12.01 -7.36
C GLU A 269 -5.07 12.88 -6.96
N ILE A 270 -3.93 12.27 -6.68
CA ILE A 270 -2.68 12.96 -6.41
C ILE A 270 -1.84 12.93 -7.67
N VAL A 271 -1.55 14.11 -8.19
CA VAL A 271 -0.76 14.30 -9.38
C VAL A 271 0.65 14.70 -8.96
N ILE A 272 1.64 13.97 -9.50
CA ILE A 272 3.05 14.25 -9.30
C ILE A 272 3.53 15.04 -10.53
N TYR A 273 4.02 16.25 -10.26
CA TYR A 273 4.56 17.16 -11.26
C TYR A 273 6.02 17.44 -10.96
N GLY A 274 6.89 17.41 -11.97
CA GLY A 274 8.33 17.66 -11.84
C GLY A 274 9.18 16.47 -12.25
N THR A 275 10.50 16.68 -12.23
CA THR A 275 11.46 15.79 -12.85
C THR A 275 11.70 14.52 -12.03
N LEU A 276 11.21 13.38 -12.53
CA LEU A 276 11.51 12.06 -11.97
C LEU A 276 12.60 11.37 -12.79
N ARG A 277 13.81 11.21 -12.22
CA ARG A 277 14.92 10.54 -12.90
C ARG A 277 14.85 9.03 -12.70
N CYS A 278 14.56 8.32 -13.78
CA CYS A 278 14.50 6.87 -13.79
C CYS A 278 15.73 6.27 -14.48
N GLU A 279 15.97 4.98 -14.33
CA GLU A 279 17.08 4.30 -15.01
C GLU A 279 17.01 4.45 -16.54
N SER A 280 15.80 4.44 -17.11
CA SER A 280 15.57 4.71 -18.54
C SER A 280 15.98 6.11 -19.02
N ASP A 281 16.12 7.08 -18.11
CA ASP A 281 16.53 8.46 -18.43
C ASP A 281 18.05 8.65 -18.44
N LEU A 282 18.80 7.66 -17.94
CA LEU A 282 20.25 7.67 -18.11
C LEU A 282 20.59 7.57 -19.60
N PRO A 283 21.66 8.25 -20.06
CA PRO A 283 22.15 8.07 -21.41
C PRO A 283 22.40 6.58 -21.63
N LYS A 284 21.66 5.98 -22.57
CA LYS A 284 21.75 4.56 -22.87
C LYS A 284 23.20 4.26 -23.23
N ARG A 285 23.86 3.38 -22.47
CA ARG A 285 25.25 3.01 -22.76
C ARG A 285 25.27 1.84 -23.73
N CYS A 286 26.28 1.82 -24.60
CA CYS A 286 26.49 0.66 -25.46
C CYS A 286 26.71 -0.59 -24.59
N PHE A 287 26.19 -1.75 -24.99
CA PHE A 287 26.40 -3.00 -24.27
C PHE A 287 27.89 -3.32 -24.03
N VAL A 288 28.76 -2.86 -24.94
CA VAL A 288 30.22 -2.99 -24.79
C VAL A 288 30.74 -2.32 -23.52
N GLN A 289 30.12 -1.23 -23.08
CA GLN A 289 30.50 -0.47 -21.89
C GLN A 289 29.82 -0.99 -20.61
N THR A 290 28.71 -1.73 -20.73
CA THR A 290 27.94 -2.23 -19.58
C THR A 290 28.17 -3.72 -19.28
N PHE A 291 28.85 -4.43 -20.18
CA PHE A 291 29.13 -5.87 -20.03
C PHE A 291 30.01 -6.14 -18.82
N LYS A 292 29.56 -7.08 -17.96
CA LYS A 292 30.34 -7.62 -16.86
C LYS A 292 30.55 -9.12 -17.08
N LYS A 293 31.80 -9.57 -17.03
CA LYS A 293 32.20 -10.94 -17.41
C LYS A 293 31.62 -12.03 -16.50
N ASP A 294 31.29 -11.69 -15.26
CA ASP A 294 30.88 -12.66 -14.23
C ASP A 294 29.37 -12.64 -13.92
N GLU A 295 28.57 -11.84 -14.65
CA GLU A 295 27.10 -11.80 -14.51
C GLU A 295 26.42 -12.52 -15.69
N GLU A 296 25.44 -13.39 -15.41
CA GLU A 296 24.59 -13.98 -16.46
C GLU A 296 23.66 -12.90 -17.06
N GLN A 297 24.15 -12.18 -18.06
CA GLN A 297 23.39 -11.17 -18.80
C GLN A 297 22.94 -11.74 -20.14
N THR A 298 21.66 -11.55 -20.50
CA THR A 298 21.16 -11.82 -21.85
C THR A 298 21.04 -10.51 -22.62
N VAL A 299 21.35 -10.55 -23.92
CA VAL A 299 21.24 -9.37 -24.78
C VAL A 299 20.65 -9.72 -26.14
N ASP A 300 19.88 -8.78 -26.67
CA ASP A 300 19.32 -8.86 -28.01
C ASP A 300 20.22 -8.11 -29.00
N TYR A 301 20.52 -8.79 -30.10
CA TYR A 301 21.27 -8.28 -31.22
C TYR A 301 20.38 -8.08 -32.44
N PHE A 302 20.63 -6.97 -33.13
CA PHE A 302 19.91 -6.57 -34.31
C PHE A 302 20.85 -6.39 -35.51
N GLN A 303 20.26 -6.47 -36.71
CA GLN A 303 20.92 -6.18 -37.97
C GLN A 303 20.29 -4.96 -38.62
N CYS A 304 21.09 -3.96 -38.95
CA CYS A 304 20.64 -2.79 -39.70
C CYS A 304 20.86 -3.04 -41.20
N LYS A 305 19.81 -3.00 -42.02
CA LYS A 305 19.92 -3.22 -43.47
C LYS A 305 20.60 -2.06 -44.19
N GLN A 306 20.30 -0.83 -43.77
CA GLN A 306 20.90 0.38 -44.35
C GLN A 306 22.40 0.49 -44.07
N CYS A 307 22.83 0.14 -42.86
CA CYS A 307 24.26 0.14 -42.50
C CYS A 307 24.96 -1.18 -42.84
N SER A 308 24.23 -2.24 -43.20
CA SER A 308 24.76 -3.59 -43.40
C SER A 308 25.55 -4.14 -42.21
N PHE A 309 25.19 -3.72 -40.98
CA PHE A 309 25.85 -4.21 -39.76
C PHE A 309 25.00 -5.26 -39.07
N LYS A 310 25.66 -6.32 -38.63
CA LYS A 310 25.12 -7.34 -37.72
C LYS A 310 25.64 -7.06 -36.30
N TRP A 311 25.04 -7.67 -35.28
CA TRP A 311 25.48 -7.53 -33.88
C TRP A 311 25.41 -6.09 -33.33
N ILE A 312 24.27 -5.42 -33.56
CA ILE A 312 23.94 -4.14 -32.94
C ILE A 312 23.18 -4.43 -31.65
N CYS A 313 23.67 -3.99 -30.49
CA CYS A 313 22.95 -4.14 -29.23
C CYS A 313 21.71 -3.24 -29.18
N ARG A 314 20.71 -3.63 -28.40
CA ARG A 314 19.45 -2.88 -28.22
C ARG A 314 19.66 -1.35 -27.97
N PRO A 315 20.56 -0.90 -27.07
CA PRO A 315 20.85 0.53 -26.90
C PRO A 315 21.28 1.25 -28.19
N CYS A 316 22.20 0.65 -28.95
CA CYS A 316 22.68 1.24 -30.21
C CYS A 316 21.62 1.22 -31.31
N MET A 317 20.70 0.25 -31.29
CA MET A 317 19.57 0.21 -32.21
C MET A 317 18.64 1.42 -31.99
N GLU A 318 18.33 1.72 -30.73
CA GLU A 318 17.37 2.76 -30.36
C GLU A 318 17.94 4.18 -30.50
N VAL A 319 19.25 4.37 -30.36
CA VAL A 319 19.89 5.69 -30.41
C VAL A 319 20.69 5.90 -31.70
N CYS A 320 21.71 5.07 -31.96
CA CYS A 320 22.61 5.25 -33.12
C CYS A 320 21.94 4.90 -34.45
N HIS A 321 20.92 4.05 -34.44
CA HIS A 321 20.20 3.59 -35.63
C HIS A 321 18.73 4.00 -35.62
N LYS A 322 18.39 5.08 -34.88
CA LYS A 322 17.05 5.63 -34.85
C LYS A 322 16.62 6.06 -36.26
N GLY A 323 15.56 5.44 -36.79
CA GLY A 323 15.06 5.69 -38.14
C GLY A 323 15.67 4.81 -39.24
N HIS A 324 16.54 3.85 -38.89
CA HIS A 324 17.02 2.85 -39.85
C HIS A 324 16.12 1.61 -39.90
N ASP A 325 16.11 0.90 -41.03
CA ASP A 325 15.50 -0.44 -41.11
C ASP A 325 16.39 -1.45 -40.36
N VAL A 326 15.95 -1.79 -39.15
CA VAL A 326 16.65 -2.68 -38.23
C VAL A 326 15.77 -3.89 -37.94
N VAL A 327 16.32 -5.09 -38.17
CA VAL A 327 15.63 -6.36 -37.96
C VAL A 327 16.27 -7.14 -36.80
N PRO A 328 15.49 -7.92 -36.02
CA PRO A 328 16.04 -8.86 -35.05
C PRO A 328 17.03 -9.82 -35.71
N TYR A 329 18.21 -9.99 -35.12
CA TYR A 329 19.24 -10.89 -35.64
C TYR A 329 19.42 -12.10 -34.71
N ILE A 330 19.67 -11.86 -33.41
CA ILE A 330 19.75 -12.90 -32.38
C ILE A 330 19.09 -12.35 -31.11
N MET A 331 18.11 -13.06 -30.57
CA MET A 331 17.39 -12.66 -29.36
C MET A 331 17.83 -13.52 -28.18
N ASN A 332 17.85 -12.94 -26.98
CA ASN A 332 18.20 -13.61 -25.72
C ASN A 332 19.57 -14.33 -25.76
N HIS A 333 20.56 -13.76 -26.45
CA HIS A 333 21.89 -14.34 -26.51
C HIS A 333 22.60 -14.17 -25.16
N LYS A 334 23.34 -15.20 -24.72
CA LYS A 334 24.27 -15.11 -23.58
C LYS A 334 25.69 -14.87 -24.12
N PRO A 335 26.16 -13.62 -24.22
CA PRO A 335 27.47 -13.32 -24.76
C PRO A 335 28.59 -13.69 -23.77
N GLU A 336 29.63 -14.36 -24.27
CA GLU A 336 30.87 -14.62 -23.51
C GLU A 336 31.79 -13.39 -23.43
N TRP A 337 31.54 -12.37 -24.25
CA TRP A 337 32.33 -11.13 -24.32
C TRP A 337 31.49 -9.93 -24.76
N ALA A 338 31.99 -8.73 -24.46
CA ALA A 338 31.35 -7.44 -24.74
C ALA A 338 31.25 -7.18 -26.26
N CYS A 339 30.13 -7.60 -26.87
CA CYS A 339 29.94 -7.60 -28.31
C CYS A 339 28.99 -6.48 -28.74
N CYS A 340 29.47 -5.51 -29.53
CA CYS A 340 28.64 -4.65 -30.36
C CYS A 340 29.47 -4.06 -31.50
N TYR A 341 28.92 -4.04 -32.72
CA TYR A 341 29.66 -3.56 -33.90
C TYR A 341 29.54 -2.05 -34.12
N CYS A 342 28.61 -1.38 -33.44
CA CYS A 342 28.42 0.06 -33.57
C CYS A 342 29.67 0.86 -33.10
N PRO A 343 30.28 0.58 -31.93
CA PRO A 343 31.53 1.24 -31.51
C PRO A 343 32.72 0.87 -32.38
N ARG A 344 32.86 -0.41 -32.74
CA ARG A 344 33.96 -0.91 -33.59
C ARG A 344 34.01 -0.22 -34.96
N LYS A 345 32.85 0.18 -35.50
CA LYS A 345 32.73 0.87 -36.78
C LYS A 345 32.67 2.40 -36.65
N LYS A 346 32.95 2.96 -35.46
CA LYS A 346 32.94 4.41 -35.16
C LYS A 346 31.62 5.11 -35.50
N LYS A 347 30.50 4.38 -35.45
CA LYS A 347 29.14 4.94 -35.66
C LYS A 347 28.32 4.99 -34.37
N CYS A 348 28.93 4.64 -33.24
CA CYS A 348 28.31 4.78 -31.93
C CYS A 348 28.39 6.23 -31.47
N ILE A 349 27.23 6.80 -31.17
CA ILE A 349 27.09 8.14 -30.58
C ILE A 349 26.80 8.07 -29.06
N LEU A 350 26.83 6.85 -28.50
CA LEU A 350 26.62 6.53 -27.08
C LEU A 350 27.93 6.32 -26.32
#